data_AF-A0A1S3XG04-F1
#
_entry.id   AF-A0A1S3XG04-F1
#
_cell.length_a   1.000
_cell.length_b   1.000
_cell.length_c   1.000
_cell.angle_alpha   90.00
_cell.angle_beta   90.00
_cell.angle_gamma   90.00
#
_symmetry.space_group_name_H-M   'P 1'
#
loop_
_entity.id
_entity.type
_entity.pdbx_description
1 polymer ?
#
loop_
_entity_poly.entity_id
_entity_poly.type
_entity_poly.pdbx_seq_one_letter_code
_entity_poly.pdbx_strand_id
1 'polypeptide(L)'
;MATAGKKRGRKKKKKNIMMTKKMNKLTKKFKATLQLRHQHCTKLIPQLISAISSAHSFLLRHDLSLLPHQSLSLESLISSTSTSISTIFSLLNLPPPPPPPSRATLASPPTDPTSPRAAECWFQRFLAADSDTLWAENFNITKPSFTLLLRLLTPSLSSLSVPPNYALAAALFRLAHGASFSAISRRFGIDSPTACRVFYTVCRAINENLGHLFELKNDINRVIVGFGWISLPNCCGVLGCEKFELDGDFMDKNGFLIVQALVDSEGRF
;
A
#
# COMPACT_ATOMS: atom_id res chain seq x y z
N MET A 1 -61.72 22.65 -61.71
CA MET A 1 -60.72 23.03 -60.68
C MET A 1 -60.06 21.77 -60.14
N ALA A 2 -58.80 21.49 -60.51
CA ALA A 2 -58.12 20.22 -60.21
C ALA A 2 -56.89 20.39 -59.29
N THR A 3 -56.97 19.75 -58.12
CA THR A 3 -55.93 18.93 -57.45
C THR A 3 -54.51 19.49 -57.21
N ALA A 4 -54.36 20.43 -56.27
CA ALA A 4 -53.07 20.84 -55.71
C ALA A 4 -52.92 20.52 -54.19
N GLY A 5 -53.09 19.26 -53.77
CA GLY A 5 -53.04 18.91 -52.32
C GLY A 5 -52.15 17.73 -51.91
N LYS A 6 -51.87 16.77 -52.80
CA LYS A 6 -51.39 15.43 -52.39
C LYS A 6 -49.86 15.25 -52.26
N LYS A 7 -49.04 16.19 -52.76
CA LYS A 7 -47.56 16.03 -52.80
C LYS A 7 -46.83 16.45 -51.51
N ARG A 8 -47.36 17.36 -50.70
CA ARG A 8 -46.66 17.91 -49.50
C ARG A 8 -46.63 16.95 -48.30
N GLY A 9 -47.71 16.18 -48.06
CA GLY A 9 -47.78 15.20 -46.96
C GLY A 9 -46.84 13.99 -47.13
N ARG A 10 -46.60 13.55 -48.37
CA ARG A 10 -45.73 12.40 -48.67
C ARG A 10 -44.25 12.66 -48.39
N LYS A 11 -43.76 13.90 -48.62
CA LYS A 11 -42.37 14.30 -48.32
C LYS A 11 -42.10 14.41 -46.81
N LYS A 12 -43.02 14.99 -46.02
CA LYS A 12 -42.91 15.05 -44.55
C LYS A 12 -42.92 13.65 -43.90
N LYS A 13 -43.81 12.76 -44.37
CA LYS A 13 -43.90 11.37 -43.88
C LYS A 13 -42.63 10.56 -44.23
N LYS A 14 -42.07 10.73 -45.45
CA LYS A 14 -40.78 10.13 -45.83
C LYS A 14 -39.61 10.63 -44.97
N LYS A 15 -39.53 11.94 -44.66
CA LYS A 15 -38.49 12.52 -43.78
C LYS A 15 -38.54 11.95 -42.36
N ASN A 16 -39.73 11.82 -41.76
CA ASN A 16 -39.89 11.22 -40.43
C ASN A 16 -39.55 9.72 -40.40
N ILE A 17 -39.89 8.96 -41.44
CA ILE A 17 -39.49 7.54 -41.57
C ILE A 17 -37.97 7.41 -41.75
N MET A 18 -37.33 8.34 -42.45
CA MET A 18 -35.87 8.36 -42.60
C MET A 18 -35.15 8.71 -41.29
N MET A 19 -35.67 9.67 -40.51
CA MET A 19 -35.12 10.05 -39.21
C MET A 19 -35.24 8.93 -38.18
N THR A 20 -36.38 8.25 -38.11
CA THR A 20 -36.59 7.08 -37.23
C THR A 20 -35.73 5.88 -37.63
N LYS A 21 -35.57 5.60 -38.94
CA LYS A 21 -34.61 4.59 -39.41
C LYS A 21 -33.16 4.95 -39.06
N LYS A 22 -32.78 6.23 -39.12
CA LYS A 22 -31.44 6.70 -38.76
C LYS A 22 -31.18 6.59 -37.25
N MET A 23 -32.15 6.95 -36.41
CA MET A 23 -32.07 6.72 -34.96
C MET A 23 -31.99 5.24 -34.60
N ASN A 24 -32.80 4.38 -35.22
CA ASN A 24 -32.75 2.92 -35.01
C ASN A 24 -31.43 2.30 -35.46
N LYS A 25 -30.80 2.83 -36.51
CA LYS A 25 -29.47 2.40 -36.95
C LYS A 25 -28.39 2.85 -35.98
N LEU A 26 -28.51 4.05 -35.41
CA LEU A 26 -27.60 4.59 -34.41
C LEU A 26 -27.68 3.80 -33.08
N THR A 27 -28.88 3.49 -32.60
CA THR A 27 -29.09 2.68 -31.38
C THR A 27 -28.65 1.23 -31.56
N LYS A 28 -28.86 0.62 -32.74
CA LYS A 28 -28.28 -0.71 -33.06
C LYS A 28 -26.75 -0.68 -33.06
N LYS A 29 -26.14 0.34 -33.67
CA LYS A 29 -24.68 0.48 -33.69
C LYS A 29 -24.13 0.66 -32.27
N PHE A 30 -24.77 1.51 -31.47
CA PHE A 30 -24.43 1.71 -30.05
C PHE A 30 -24.53 0.42 -29.24
N LYS A 31 -25.64 -0.33 -29.35
CA LYS A 31 -25.80 -1.64 -28.70
C LYS A 31 -24.73 -2.64 -29.12
N ALA A 32 -24.40 -2.72 -30.42
CA ALA A 32 -23.36 -3.62 -30.91
C ALA A 32 -21.96 -3.26 -30.35
N THR A 33 -21.63 -1.97 -30.26
CA THR A 33 -20.37 -1.52 -29.66
C THR A 33 -20.32 -1.83 -28.16
N LEU A 34 -21.43 -1.68 -27.45
CA LEU A 34 -21.55 -1.99 -26.02
C LEU A 34 -21.39 -3.49 -25.75
N GLN A 35 -21.98 -4.32 -26.61
CA GLN A 35 -21.90 -5.78 -26.54
C GLN A 35 -20.48 -6.29 -26.86
N LEU A 36 -19.79 -5.69 -27.83
CA LEU A 36 -18.38 -5.98 -28.13
C LEU A 36 -17.46 -5.60 -26.96
N ARG A 37 -17.68 -4.43 -26.35
CA ARG A 37 -16.94 -4.01 -25.14
C ARG A 37 -17.16 -4.96 -23.98
N HIS A 38 -18.41 -5.38 -23.75
CA HIS A 38 -18.73 -6.36 -22.70
C HIS A 38 -17.98 -7.67 -22.94
N GLN A 39 -18.03 -8.23 -24.16
CA GLN A 39 -17.30 -9.45 -24.51
C GLN A 39 -15.78 -9.34 -24.31
N HIS A 40 -15.20 -8.18 -24.61
CA HIS A 40 -13.78 -7.94 -24.41
C HIS A 40 -13.42 -7.87 -22.92
N CYS A 41 -14.20 -7.13 -22.13
CA CYS A 41 -14.02 -7.05 -20.68
C CYS A 41 -14.18 -8.41 -19.99
N THR A 42 -15.17 -9.22 -20.37
CA THR A 42 -15.39 -10.57 -19.82
C THR A 42 -14.21 -11.50 -20.06
N LYS A 43 -13.43 -11.32 -21.14
CA LYS A 43 -12.23 -12.13 -21.42
C LYS A 43 -10.98 -11.59 -20.72
N LEU A 44 -10.79 -10.27 -20.71
CA LEU A 44 -9.57 -9.66 -20.16
C LEU A 44 -9.54 -9.63 -18.64
N ILE A 45 -10.68 -9.39 -17.99
CA ILE A 45 -10.71 -9.23 -16.52
C ILE A 45 -10.22 -10.49 -15.80
N PRO A 46 -10.63 -11.73 -16.16
CA PRO A 46 -10.08 -12.94 -15.55
C PRO A 46 -8.57 -13.11 -15.78
N GLN A 47 -8.07 -12.75 -16.96
CA GLN A 47 -6.63 -12.81 -17.25
C GLN A 47 -5.84 -11.83 -16.38
N LEU A 48 -6.38 -10.62 -16.19
CA LEU A 48 -5.78 -9.60 -15.35
C LEU A 48 -5.81 -9.99 -13.86
N ILE A 49 -6.93 -10.53 -13.36
CA ILE A 49 -7.03 -11.09 -12.01
C ILE A 49 -5.99 -12.19 -11.80
N SER A 50 -5.85 -13.11 -12.77
CA SER A 50 -4.84 -14.16 -12.71
C SER A 50 -3.42 -13.59 -12.68
N ALA A 51 -3.10 -12.62 -13.54
CA ALA A 51 -1.79 -11.99 -13.59
C ALA A 51 -1.44 -11.29 -12.28
N ILE A 52 -2.39 -10.55 -11.70
CA ILE A 52 -2.22 -9.87 -10.41
C ILE A 52 -2.05 -10.86 -9.27
N SER A 53 -2.86 -11.93 -9.26
CA SER A 53 -2.74 -12.99 -8.25
C SER A 53 -1.38 -13.68 -8.33
N SER A 54 -0.88 -13.95 -9.54
CA SER A 54 0.46 -14.51 -9.75
C SER A 54 1.55 -13.54 -9.32
N ALA A 55 1.46 -12.25 -9.69
CA ALA A 55 2.42 -11.23 -9.29
C ALA A 55 2.44 -11.06 -7.76
N HIS A 56 1.28 -10.98 -7.12
CA HIS A 56 1.16 -10.94 -5.67
C HIS A 56 1.78 -12.18 -5.01
N SER A 57 1.43 -13.39 -5.48
CA SER A 57 2.02 -14.62 -4.96
C SER A 57 3.54 -14.68 -5.14
N PHE A 58 4.08 -14.11 -6.23
CA PHE A 58 5.51 -14.03 -6.45
C PHE A 58 6.17 -13.10 -5.43
N LEU A 59 5.64 -11.88 -5.25
CA LEU A 59 6.16 -10.94 -4.24
C LEU A 59 6.13 -11.52 -2.82
N LEU A 60 5.13 -12.35 -2.51
CA LEU A 60 4.98 -12.92 -1.17
C LEU A 60 5.91 -14.12 -0.91
N ARG A 61 6.34 -14.83 -1.95
CA ARG A 61 7.11 -16.08 -1.83
C ARG A 61 8.60 -15.91 -2.08
N HIS A 62 9.01 -14.81 -2.70
CA HIS A 62 10.39 -14.58 -3.06
C HIS A 62 10.94 -13.35 -2.34
N ASP A 63 12.14 -13.52 -1.77
CA ASP A 63 12.94 -12.39 -1.33
C ASP A 63 13.43 -11.65 -2.57
N LEU A 64 12.89 -10.46 -2.76
CA LEU A 64 13.31 -9.58 -3.83
C LEU A 64 14.57 -8.85 -3.36
N SER A 65 15.57 -8.75 -4.23
CA SER A 65 16.74 -7.87 -4.05
C SER A 65 16.35 -6.41 -4.32
N LEU A 66 15.28 -5.95 -3.68
CA LEU A 66 14.74 -4.61 -3.78
C LEU A 66 14.89 -3.92 -2.42
N LEU A 67 15.07 -2.61 -2.45
CA LEU A 67 15.06 -1.82 -1.23
C LEU A 67 13.66 -1.88 -0.59
N PRO A 68 13.55 -1.77 0.75
CA PRO A 68 12.27 -1.84 1.44
C PRO A 68 11.19 -0.94 0.85
N HIS A 69 11.52 0.33 0.58
CA HIS A 69 10.57 1.27 -0.02
C HIS A 69 10.09 0.84 -1.42
N GLN A 70 10.95 0.25 -2.25
CA GLN A 70 10.57 -0.27 -3.57
C GLN A 70 9.61 -1.45 -3.43
N SER A 71 9.95 -2.40 -2.56
CA SER A 71 9.13 -3.59 -2.34
C SER A 71 7.75 -3.27 -1.74
N LEU A 72 7.68 -2.31 -0.81
CA LEU A 72 6.42 -1.85 -0.22
C LEU A 72 5.57 -1.05 -1.22
N SER A 73 6.21 -0.23 -2.05
CA SER A 73 5.53 0.50 -3.13
C SER A 73 4.91 -0.47 -4.14
N LEU A 74 5.67 -1.49 -4.57
CA LEU A 74 5.16 -2.54 -5.46
C LEU A 74 3.98 -3.30 -4.84
N GLU A 75 4.07 -3.68 -3.56
CA GLU A 75 2.99 -4.37 -2.86
C GLU A 75 1.72 -3.50 -2.81
N SER A 76 1.87 -2.21 -2.52
CA SER A 76 0.77 -1.24 -2.51
C SER A 76 0.13 -1.10 -3.89
N LEU A 77 0.94 -0.97 -4.95
CA LEU A 77 0.45 -0.87 -6.33
C LEU A 77 -0.32 -2.12 -6.76
N ILE A 78 0.19 -3.32 -6.45
CA ILE A 78 -0.50 -4.57 -6.77
C ILE A 78 -1.81 -4.70 -6.00
N SER A 79 -1.81 -4.33 -4.72
CA SER A 79 -3.02 -4.35 -3.89
C SER A 79 -4.07 -3.35 -4.39
N SER A 80 -3.67 -2.10 -4.68
CA SER A 80 -4.55 -1.08 -5.25
C SER A 80 -5.14 -1.50 -6.59
N THR A 81 -4.33 -2.13 -7.45
CA THR A 81 -4.78 -2.66 -8.74
C THR A 81 -5.76 -3.81 -8.54
N SER A 82 -5.49 -4.73 -7.60
CA SER A 82 -6.39 -5.83 -7.23
C SER A 82 -7.75 -5.32 -6.74
N THR A 83 -7.75 -4.33 -5.84
CA THR A 83 -8.99 -3.70 -5.35
C THR A 83 -9.74 -3.02 -6.49
N SER A 84 -9.05 -2.27 -7.35
CA SER A 84 -9.67 -1.56 -8.47
C SER A 84 -10.29 -2.51 -9.50
N ILE A 85 -9.70 -3.69 -9.72
CA ILE A 85 -10.28 -4.67 -10.63
C ILE A 85 -11.41 -5.44 -9.97
N SER A 86 -11.31 -5.70 -8.66
CA SER A 86 -12.40 -6.31 -7.91
C SER A 86 -13.64 -5.43 -7.96
N THR A 87 -13.51 -4.11 -7.84
CA THR A 87 -14.64 -3.18 -7.99
C THR A 87 -15.21 -3.19 -9.41
N ILE A 88 -14.36 -3.18 -10.45
CA ILE A 88 -14.82 -3.29 -11.85
C ILE A 88 -15.54 -4.62 -12.08
N PHE A 89 -15.01 -5.73 -11.55
CA PHE A 89 -15.60 -7.05 -11.66
C PHE A 89 -16.99 -7.09 -11.01
N SER A 90 -17.13 -6.52 -9.80
CA SER A 90 -18.41 -6.38 -9.11
C SER A 90 -19.41 -5.51 -9.89
N LEU A 91 -18.97 -4.37 -10.45
CA LEU A 91 -19.84 -3.48 -11.23
C LEU A 91 -20.37 -4.13 -12.52
N LEU A 92 -19.62 -5.07 -13.09
CA LEU A 92 -19.99 -5.75 -14.33
C LEU A 92 -20.86 -7.00 -14.09
N ASN A 93 -21.17 -7.37 -12.84
CA ASN A 93 -21.91 -8.58 -12.45
C ASN A 93 -21.43 -9.82 -13.21
N LEU A 94 -20.11 -9.92 -13.43
CA LEU A 94 -19.54 -11.06 -14.14
C LEU A 94 -19.70 -12.31 -13.28
N PRO A 95 -20.00 -13.48 -13.89
CA PRO A 95 -20.03 -14.73 -13.15
C PRO A 95 -18.68 -14.94 -12.43
N PRO A 96 -18.68 -15.46 -11.19
CA PRO A 96 -17.45 -15.67 -10.44
C PRO A 96 -16.45 -16.42 -11.32
N PRO A 97 -15.17 -16.01 -11.35
CA PRO A 97 -14.19 -16.73 -12.13
C PRO A 97 -14.23 -18.20 -11.72
N PRO A 98 -14.15 -19.14 -12.67
CA PRO A 98 -14.04 -20.54 -12.32
C PRO A 98 -12.89 -20.70 -11.32
N PRO A 99 -13.03 -21.58 -10.31
CA PRO A 99 -11.94 -21.85 -9.39
C PRO A 99 -10.68 -22.10 -10.23
N PRO A 100 -9.54 -21.50 -9.84
CA PRO A 100 -8.32 -21.65 -10.63
C PRO A 100 -8.14 -23.15 -10.89
N PRO A 101 -7.93 -23.57 -12.15
CA PRO A 101 -7.56 -24.95 -12.38
C PRO A 101 -6.37 -25.20 -11.47
N SER A 102 -6.38 -26.31 -10.74
CA SER A 102 -5.22 -26.83 -10.03
C SER A 102 -4.11 -26.95 -11.07
N ARG A 103 -3.38 -25.85 -11.29
CA ARG A 103 -2.29 -25.80 -12.23
C ARG A 103 -1.25 -26.67 -11.57
N ALA A 104 -1.12 -27.86 -12.13
CA ALA A 104 0.11 -28.62 -12.10
C ALA A 104 1.25 -27.60 -12.17
N THR A 105 1.97 -27.54 -11.05
CA THR A 105 3.34 -27.08 -10.88
C THR A 105 4.06 -26.86 -12.21
N LEU A 106 3.88 -25.68 -12.80
CA LEU A 106 4.82 -25.18 -13.78
C LEU A 106 6.03 -24.76 -12.96
N ALA A 107 6.96 -25.72 -12.82
CA ALA A 107 8.27 -25.65 -12.18
C ALA A 107 8.59 -24.28 -11.55
N SER A 108 8.20 -24.13 -10.29
CA SER A 108 9.07 -23.46 -9.34
C SER A 108 10.44 -24.15 -9.40
N PRO A 109 11.59 -23.45 -9.30
CA PRO A 109 12.77 -24.14 -8.79
C PRO A 109 12.35 -24.84 -7.49
N PRO A 110 12.71 -26.11 -7.27
CA PRO A 110 12.21 -26.85 -6.13
C PRO A 110 12.77 -26.20 -4.87
N THR A 111 12.00 -25.34 -4.21
CA THR A 111 12.11 -25.21 -2.75
C THR A 111 11.48 -26.47 -2.20
N ASP A 112 12.31 -27.49 -2.12
CA ASP A 112 12.08 -28.69 -1.37
C ASP A 112 11.55 -28.31 0.03
N PRO A 113 10.36 -28.78 0.46
CA PRO A 113 9.85 -28.51 1.80
C PRO A 113 10.75 -29.07 2.92
N THR A 114 11.78 -29.86 2.56
CA THR A 114 12.84 -30.31 3.48
C THR A 114 14.09 -29.41 3.48
N SER A 115 14.14 -28.35 2.65
CA SER A 115 15.25 -27.42 2.64
C SER A 115 15.15 -26.43 3.83
N PRO A 116 16.15 -26.37 4.73
CA PRO A 116 16.11 -25.49 5.90
C PRO A 116 15.93 -24.00 5.55
N ARG A 117 16.33 -23.58 4.33
CA ARG A 117 16.18 -22.18 3.85
C ARG A 117 14.74 -21.74 3.59
N ALA A 118 13.81 -22.67 3.36
CA ALA A 118 12.40 -22.35 3.11
C ALA A 118 11.62 -22.02 4.40
N ALA A 119 12.13 -22.46 5.56
CA ALA A 119 11.50 -22.24 6.87
C ALA A 119 11.95 -20.92 7.54
N GLU A 120 13.04 -20.33 7.08
CA GLU A 120 13.56 -19.09 7.67
C GLU A 120 12.74 -17.88 7.21
N CYS A 121 12.54 -16.90 8.09
CA CYS A 121 11.98 -15.62 7.68
C CYS A 121 13.05 -14.73 7.03
N TRP A 122 12.63 -13.65 6.38
CA TRP A 122 13.56 -12.69 5.77
C TRP A 122 14.56 -12.14 6.79
N PHE A 123 14.12 -11.82 8.02
CA PHE A 123 15.03 -11.26 9.04
C PHE A 123 16.12 -12.25 9.47
N GLN A 124 15.81 -13.54 9.53
CA GLN A 124 16.82 -14.57 9.81
C GLN A 124 17.88 -14.63 8.72
N ARG A 125 17.46 -14.59 7.45
CA ARG A 125 18.39 -14.53 6.31
C ARG A 125 19.19 -13.23 6.28
N PHE A 126 18.57 -12.11 6.64
CA PHE A 126 19.24 -10.82 6.79
C PHE A 126 20.36 -10.89 7.82
N LEU A 127 20.12 -11.50 8.99
CA LEU A 127 21.14 -11.68 10.02
C LEU A 127 22.29 -12.58 9.55
N ALA A 128 22.02 -13.58 8.69
CA ALA A 128 23.03 -14.49 8.16
C ALA A 128 23.90 -13.87 7.03
N ALA A 129 23.44 -12.81 6.38
CA ALA A 129 24.13 -12.18 5.25
C ALA A 129 25.34 -11.30 5.63
N ASP A 130 25.55 -11.08 6.93
CA ASP A 130 26.64 -10.29 7.55
C ASP A 130 27.14 -9.08 6.72
N SER A 131 26.22 -8.14 6.44
CA SER A 131 26.54 -6.90 5.73
C SER A 131 26.07 -5.68 6.52
N ASP A 132 27.01 -4.80 6.85
CA ASP A 132 26.74 -3.58 7.61
C ASP A 132 25.99 -2.52 6.79
N THR A 133 26.15 -2.49 5.46
CA THR A 133 25.48 -1.51 4.59
C THR A 133 23.97 -1.71 4.57
N LEU A 134 23.53 -2.97 4.69
CA LEU A 134 22.11 -3.31 4.67
C LEU A 134 21.36 -2.80 5.91
N TRP A 135 22.05 -2.56 7.03
CA TRP A 135 21.39 -2.05 8.24
C TRP A 135 20.83 -0.64 8.04
N ALA A 136 21.60 0.24 7.40
CA ALA A 136 21.16 1.60 7.11
C ALA A 136 19.96 1.58 6.16
N GLU A 137 20.01 0.77 5.09
CA GLU A 137 18.92 0.67 4.11
C GLU A 137 17.63 0.08 4.69
N ASN A 138 17.75 -0.89 5.60
CA ASN A 138 16.60 -1.63 6.12
C ASN A 138 16.01 -1.05 7.41
N PHE A 139 16.82 -0.36 8.22
CA PHE A 139 16.40 0.11 9.55
C PHE A 139 16.73 1.58 9.82
N ASN A 140 17.33 2.32 8.88
CA ASN A 140 17.82 3.70 9.05
C ASN A 140 18.80 3.87 10.23
N ILE A 141 19.48 2.80 10.63
CA ILE A 141 20.48 2.80 11.71
C ILE A 141 21.63 1.87 11.38
N THR A 142 22.76 2.01 12.08
CA THR A 142 23.90 1.11 11.94
C THR A 142 23.73 -0.15 12.80
N LYS A 143 24.44 -1.25 12.47
CA LYS A 143 24.48 -2.47 13.29
C LYS A 143 24.92 -2.20 14.74
N PRO A 144 25.98 -1.41 15.02
CA PRO A 144 26.34 -1.04 16.39
C PRO A 144 25.23 -0.28 17.14
N SER A 145 24.54 0.66 16.48
CA SER A 145 23.40 1.38 17.07
C SER A 145 22.26 0.42 17.40
N PHE A 146 21.97 -0.54 16.51
CA PHE A 146 20.97 -1.57 16.77
C PHE A 146 21.35 -2.42 17.98
N THR A 147 22.59 -2.91 18.07
CA THR A 147 23.08 -3.71 19.20
C THR A 147 23.00 -2.92 20.52
N LEU A 148 23.35 -1.63 20.50
CA LEU A 148 23.24 -0.77 21.67
C LEU A 148 21.78 -0.60 22.12
N LEU A 149 20.88 -0.28 21.19
CA LEU A 149 19.44 -0.17 21.47
C LEU A 149 18.88 -1.49 22.01
N LEU A 150 19.23 -2.62 21.39
CA LEU A 150 18.81 -3.94 21.83
C LEU A 150 19.22 -4.19 23.28
N ARG A 151 20.47 -3.90 23.64
CA ARG A 151 20.96 -4.08 25.02
C ARG A 151 20.18 -3.21 26.01
N LEU A 152 19.91 -1.95 25.67
CA LEU A 152 19.19 -1.01 26.54
C LEU A 152 17.72 -1.41 26.72
N LEU A 153 17.08 -1.94 25.68
CA LEU A 153 15.64 -2.21 25.69
C LEU A 153 15.30 -3.66 26.08
N THR A 154 16.24 -4.61 26.00
CA THR A 154 16.00 -6.04 26.27
C THR A 154 15.24 -6.28 27.59
N PRO A 155 15.58 -5.65 28.73
CA PRO A 155 14.85 -5.86 29.98
C PRO A 155 13.34 -5.58 29.88
N SER A 156 12.94 -4.57 29.09
CA SER A 156 11.54 -4.21 28.86
C SER A 156 10.85 -5.08 27.80
N LEU A 157 11.61 -5.80 26.97
CA LEU A 157 11.09 -6.60 25.86
C LEU A 157 11.01 -8.11 26.19
N SER A 158 11.65 -8.56 27.26
CA SER A 158 11.69 -9.98 27.65
C SER A 158 10.32 -10.61 27.94
N SER A 159 9.28 -9.81 28.20
CA SER A 159 7.91 -10.31 28.44
C SER A 159 7.14 -10.62 27.16
N LEU A 160 7.67 -10.28 25.99
CA LEU A 160 7.04 -10.57 24.70
C LEU A 160 7.25 -12.04 24.31
N SER A 161 6.29 -12.62 23.60
CA SER A 161 6.40 -13.97 23.03
C SER A 161 7.35 -14.06 21.83
N VAL A 162 8.03 -12.96 21.50
CA VAL A 162 8.92 -12.80 20.35
C VAL A 162 10.31 -12.43 20.88
N PRO A 163 11.41 -12.99 20.33
CA PRO A 163 12.75 -12.63 20.74
C PRO A 163 13.00 -11.10 20.69
N PRO A 164 13.69 -10.49 21.68
CA PRO A 164 13.88 -9.04 21.74
C PRO A 164 14.51 -8.42 20.49
N ASN A 165 15.44 -9.12 19.84
CA ASN A 165 16.05 -8.69 18.58
C ASN A 165 15.05 -8.63 17.43
N TYR A 166 14.16 -9.62 17.33
CA TYR A 166 13.07 -9.63 16.35
C TYR A 166 12.06 -8.52 16.65
N ALA A 167 11.70 -8.35 17.92
CA ALA A 167 10.78 -7.31 18.35
C ALA A 167 11.28 -5.91 17.97
N LEU A 168 12.53 -5.60 18.33
CA LEU A 168 13.16 -4.33 18.02
C LEU A 168 13.29 -4.11 16.51
N ALA A 169 13.78 -5.10 15.77
CA ALA A 169 13.96 -4.99 14.33
C ALA A 169 12.63 -4.79 13.59
N ALA A 170 11.58 -5.52 13.95
CA ALA A 170 10.25 -5.36 13.37
C ALA A 170 9.69 -3.95 13.60
N ALA A 171 9.85 -3.40 14.81
CA ALA A 171 9.41 -2.06 15.13
C ALA A 171 10.21 -1.00 14.36
N LEU A 172 11.54 -1.11 14.31
CA LEU A 172 12.40 -0.18 13.57
C LEU A 172 12.13 -0.21 12.07
N PHE A 173 11.93 -1.39 11.49
CA PHE A 173 11.58 -1.51 10.07
C PHE A 173 10.26 -0.79 9.76
N ARG A 174 9.26 -0.91 10.64
CA ARG A 174 8.01 -0.17 10.50
C ARG A 174 8.20 1.33 10.63
N LEU A 175 9.02 1.79 11.58
CA LEU A 175 9.32 3.22 11.77
C LEU A 175 10.06 3.79 10.55
N ALA A 176 11.04 3.06 10.01
CA ALA A 176 11.84 3.50 8.88
C ALA A 176 11.04 3.59 7.57
N HIS A 177 10.12 2.65 7.34
CA HIS A 177 9.48 2.48 6.02
C HIS A 177 7.96 2.60 6.02
N GLY A 178 7.32 2.85 7.17
CA GLY A 178 5.87 2.88 7.28
C GLY A 178 5.18 1.52 7.00
N ALA A 179 5.93 0.43 7.00
CA ALA A 179 5.47 -0.89 6.55
C ALA A 179 4.25 -1.40 7.33
N SER A 180 3.21 -1.87 6.63
CA SER A 180 1.99 -2.41 7.26
C SER A 180 2.30 -3.63 8.16
N PHE A 181 1.43 -3.92 9.14
CA PHE A 181 1.63 -5.10 9.99
C PHE A 181 1.60 -6.42 9.21
N SER A 182 0.90 -6.47 8.07
CA SER A 182 0.96 -7.62 7.16
C SER A 182 2.35 -7.76 6.53
N ALA A 183 2.98 -6.66 6.12
CA ALA A 183 4.33 -6.67 5.59
C ALA A 183 5.38 -7.07 6.64
N ILE A 184 5.25 -6.55 7.86
CA ILE A 184 6.08 -6.97 9.00
C ILE A 184 5.90 -8.46 9.26
N SER A 185 4.65 -8.92 9.28
CA SER A 185 4.32 -10.30 9.62
C SER A 185 5.07 -11.31 8.75
N ARG A 186 5.10 -11.05 7.45
CA ARG A 186 5.78 -11.92 6.48
C ARG A 186 7.30 -11.85 6.56
N ARG A 187 7.86 -10.66 6.79
CA ARG A 187 9.33 -10.46 6.84
C ARG A 187 9.96 -11.04 8.11
N PHE A 188 9.24 -10.98 9.23
CA PHE A 188 9.76 -11.37 10.53
C PHE A 188 9.19 -12.71 11.04
N GLY A 189 8.23 -13.31 10.34
CA GLY A 189 7.59 -14.56 10.76
C GLY A 189 6.73 -14.41 12.02
N ILE A 190 6.17 -13.21 12.25
CA ILE A 190 5.34 -12.87 13.41
C ILE A 190 3.91 -12.67 12.92
N ASP A 191 2.85 -13.11 13.60
CA ASP A 191 1.49 -12.81 13.16
C ASP A 191 1.16 -11.31 13.26
N SER A 192 0.26 -10.78 12.42
CA SER A 192 -0.04 -9.34 12.37
C SER A 192 -0.52 -8.75 13.71
N PRO A 193 -1.43 -9.40 14.48
CA PRO A 193 -1.78 -8.95 15.84
C PRO A 193 -0.57 -8.87 16.79
N THR A 194 0.32 -9.86 16.77
CA THR A 194 1.54 -9.83 17.59
C THR A 194 2.50 -8.75 17.12
N ALA A 195 2.67 -8.54 15.81
CA ALA A 195 3.49 -7.45 15.26
C ALA A 195 2.98 -6.06 15.71
N CYS A 196 1.66 -5.88 15.79
CA CYS A 196 1.04 -4.67 16.33
C CYS A 196 1.40 -4.47 17.81
N ARG A 197 1.24 -5.50 18.65
CA ARG A 197 1.62 -5.43 20.07
C ARG A 197 3.11 -5.14 20.25
N VAL A 198 3.96 -5.85 19.51
CA VAL A 198 5.42 -5.67 19.50
C VAL A 198 5.77 -4.22 19.19
N PHE A 199 5.19 -3.63 18.15
CA PHE A 199 5.45 -2.25 17.76
C PHE A 199 5.18 -1.26 18.91
N TYR A 200 4.00 -1.33 19.51
CA TYR A 200 3.65 -0.42 20.62
C TYR A 200 4.50 -0.65 21.86
N THR A 201 4.80 -1.91 22.20
CA THR A 201 5.66 -2.23 23.36
C THR A 201 7.07 -1.69 23.15
N VAL A 202 7.64 -1.82 21.96
CA VAL A 202 8.98 -1.27 21.65
C VAL A 202 8.97 0.25 21.68
N CYS A 203 7.99 0.92 21.06
CA CYS A 203 7.88 2.37 21.11
C CYS A 203 7.73 2.89 22.55
N ARG A 204 6.93 2.19 23.38
CA ARG A 204 6.79 2.49 24.80
C ARG A 204 8.12 2.33 25.53
N ALA A 205 8.82 1.22 25.34
CA ALA A 205 10.11 0.96 25.97
C ALA A 205 11.16 2.01 25.58
N ILE A 206 11.18 2.44 24.31
CA ILE A 206 12.04 3.54 23.85
C ILE A 206 11.71 4.83 24.61
N ASN A 207 10.43 5.19 24.70
CA ASN A 207 10.02 6.41 25.41
C ASN A 207 10.30 6.36 26.91
N GLU A 208 10.11 5.22 27.56
CA GLU A 208 10.35 5.07 29.00
C GLU A 208 11.84 5.07 29.35
N ASN A 209 12.68 4.41 28.53
CA ASN A 209 14.11 4.27 28.83
C ASN A 209 14.98 5.38 28.22
N LEU A 210 14.61 5.88 27.04
CA LEU A 210 15.41 6.83 26.25
C LEU A 210 14.69 8.16 26.03
N GLY A 211 13.43 8.30 26.47
CA GLY A 211 12.65 9.53 26.30
C GLY A 211 13.30 10.76 26.91
N HIS A 212 14.14 10.59 27.94
CA HIS A 212 14.88 11.68 28.59
C HIS A 212 15.97 12.30 27.68
N LEU A 213 16.41 11.59 26.64
CA LEU A 213 17.34 12.11 25.64
C LEU A 213 16.66 13.06 24.64
N PHE A 214 15.33 12.99 24.56
CA PHE A 214 14.55 13.89 23.72
C PHE A 214 14.00 15.01 24.60
N GLU A 215 14.45 16.25 24.37
CA GLU A 215 14.06 17.44 25.14
C GLU A 215 12.58 17.84 24.98
N LEU A 216 11.74 16.99 24.37
CA LEU A 216 10.32 17.23 24.11
C LEU A 216 9.50 17.56 25.37
N LYS A 217 9.96 17.11 26.56
CA LYS A 217 9.20 17.23 27.81
C LYS A 217 9.50 18.48 28.62
N ASN A 218 10.59 19.19 28.35
CA ASN A 218 11.05 20.25 29.23
C ASN A 218 10.10 21.46 29.28
N ASP A 219 9.24 21.62 28.27
CA ASP A 219 8.30 22.76 28.17
C ASP A 219 6.83 22.33 27.94
N ILE A 220 6.47 21.07 28.21
CA ILE A 220 5.15 20.53 27.86
C ILE A 220 3.99 21.27 28.56
N ASN A 221 4.21 21.74 29.79
CA ASN A 221 3.20 22.51 30.52
C ASN A 221 2.90 23.84 29.81
N ARG A 222 3.93 24.53 29.32
CA ARG A 222 3.76 25.75 28.53
C ARG A 222 3.05 25.44 27.22
N VAL A 223 3.42 24.37 26.53
CA VAL A 223 2.77 23.96 25.27
C VAL A 223 1.27 23.70 25.49
N ILE A 224 0.92 22.93 26.54
CA ILE A 224 -0.49 22.65 26.89
C ILE A 224 -1.24 23.95 27.22
N VAL A 225 -0.62 24.85 27.99
CA VAL A 225 -1.21 26.16 28.31
C VAL A 225 -1.45 26.94 27.03
N GLY A 226 -0.45 27.05 26.16
CA GLY A 226 -0.51 27.75 24.87
C GLY A 226 -1.65 27.25 23.98
N PHE A 227 -1.80 25.93 23.83
CA PHE A 227 -2.94 25.34 23.13
C PHE A 227 -4.28 25.57 23.83
N GLY A 228 -4.29 25.66 25.16
CA GLY A 228 -5.45 26.05 25.95
C GLY A 228 -6.02 27.42 25.54
N TRP A 229 -5.16 28.40 25.22
CA TRP A 229 -5.60 29.73 24.74
C TRP A 229 -6.35 29.68 23.41
N ILE A 230 -6.07 28.69 22.57
CA ILE A 230 -6.76 28.46 21.29
C ILE A 230 -7.82 27.35 21.38
N SER A 231 -8.34 27.08 22.59
CA SER A 231 -9.41 26.11 22.85
C SER A 231 -9.07 24.66 22.49
N LEU A 232 -7.79 24.28 22.56
CA LEU A 232 -7.32 22.91 22.39
C LEU A 232 -6.70 22.38 23.70
N PRO A 233 -7.50 22.19 24.77
CA PRO A 233 -6.98 21.72 26.05
C PRO A 233 -6.37 20.32 25.92
N ASN A 234 -5.27 20.08 26.65
CA ASN A 234 -4.47 18.84 26.59
C ASN A 234 -3.79 18.55 25.24
N CYS A 235 -3.81 19.49 24.29
CA CYS A 235 -2.99 19.40 23.10
C CYS A 235 -1.53 19.70 23.47
N CYS A 236 -0.63 18.80 23.09
CA CYS A 236 0.81 18.91 23.38
C CYS A 236 1.64 19.14 22.10
N GLY A 237 0.97 19.51 21.00
CA GLY A 237 1.57 19.67 19.68
C GLY A 237 0.61 19.28 18.56
N VAL A 238 0.78 19.88 17.39
CA VAL A 238 0.05 19.57 16.16
C VAL A 238 1.03 18.96 15.16
N LEU A 239 0.70 17.77 14.66
CA LEU A 239 1.47 17.08 13.64
C LEU A 239 0.98 17.51 12.26
N GLY A 240 1.76 18.33 11.57
CA GLY A 240 1.53 18.73 10.18
C GLY A 240 2.28 17.85 9.20
N CYS A 241 1.75 17.74 7.97
CA CYS A 241 2.40 17.07 6.86
C CYS A 241 2.21 17.93 5.61
N GLU A 242 3.29 18.37 4.99
CA GLU A 242 3.26 19.25 3.82
C GLU A 242 4.12 18.68 2.69
N LYS A 243 3.71 18.93 1.44
CA LYS A 243 4.43 18.49 0.25
C LYS A 243 5.12 19.68 -0.40
N PHE A 244 6.44 19.58 -0.50
CA PHE A 244 7.26 20.56 -1.20
C PHE A 244 7.64 20.00 -2.56
N GLU A 245 7.24 20.68 -3.63
CA GLU A 245 7.68 20.34 -4.98
C GLU A 245 9.19 20.55 -5.09
N LEU A 246 9.90 19.56 -5.62
CA LEU A 246 11.34 19.66 -5.83
C LEU A 246 11.58 20.17 -7.25
N ASP A 247 12.23 21.33 -7.37
CA ASP A 247 12.59 21.89 -8.66
C ASP A 247 13.96 21.34 -9.10
N GLY A 248 13.99 20.55 -10.19
CA GLY A 248 15.22 20.02 -10.78
C GLY A 248 15.16 18.60 -11.33
N ASP A 249 16.11 18.29 -12.23
CA ASP A 249 16.25 17.01 -12.97
C ASP A 249 16.70 15.80 -12.11
N PHE A 250 16.83 15.97 -10.78
CA PHE A 250 17.34 14.93 -9.87
C PHE A 250 16.32 13.85 -9.51
N MET A 251 15.04 14.11 -9.74
CA MET A 251 13.94 13.15 -9.64
C MET A 251 13.00 13.43 -10.82
N ASP A 252 12.25 12.42 -11.28
CA ASP A 252 11.25 12.59 -12.34
C ASP A 252 10.40 13.86 -12.11
N LYS A 253 9.95 14.53 -13.19
CA LYS A 253 9.32 15.87 -13.25
C LYS A 253 8.10 16.16 -12.34
N ASN A 254 7.79 15.28 -11.39
CA ASN A 254 6.73 15.35 -10.39
C ASN A 254 7.20 14.93 -8.98
N GLY A 255 8.51 15.00 -8.70
CA GLY A 255 9.06 14.69 -7.37
C GLY A 255 8.60 15.68 -6.30
N PHE A 256 8.17 15.16 -5.15
CA PHE A 256 7.83 15.98 -3.97
C PHE A 256 8.56 15.44 -2.74
N LEU A 257 9.06 16.35 -1.90
CA LEU A 257 9.51 16.07 -0.55
C LEU A 257 8.32 16.18 0.40
N ILE A 258 8.01 15.12 1.13
CA ILE A 258 7.06 15.18 2.23
C ILE A 258 7.82 15.56 3.50
N VAL A 259 7.41 16.64 4.14
CA VAL A 259 7.91 17.02 5.46
C VAL A 259 6.79 16.81 6.47
N GLN A 260 7.09 16.03 7.51
CA GLN A 260 6.23 15.87 8.66
C GLN A 260 6.88 16.56 9.85
N ALA A 261 6.13 17.42 10.53
CA ALA A 261 6.63 18.21 11.64
C ALA A 261 5.60 18.28 12.77
N LEU A 262 6.09 18.20 14.00
CA LEU A 262 5.31 18.50 15.20
C LEU A 262 5.61 19.95 15.57
N VAL A 263 4.57 20.76 15.80
CA VAL A 263 4.73 22.16 16.25
C VAL A 263 3.89 22.45 17.48
N ASP A 264 4.35 23.37 18.33
CA ASP A 264 3.57 23.92 19.44
C ASP A 264 2.60 25.03 18.99
N SER A 265 1.88 25.62 19.96
CA SER A 265 0.90 26.69 19.70
C SER A 265 1.53 28.00 19.19
N GLU A 266 2.85 28.16 19.31
CA GLU A 266 3.61 29.31 18.83
C GLU A 266 4.32 29.01 17.49
N GLY A 267 4.13 27.82 16.92
CA GLY A 267 4.77 27.40 15.67
C GLY A 267 6.22 26.95 15.84
N ARG A 268 6.66 26.62 17.07
CA ARG A 268 7.99 26.08 17.34
C ARG A 268 7.98 24.56 17.22
N PHE A 269 9.05 24.00 16.66
CA PHE A 269 9.24 22.55 16.46
C PHE A 269 9.69 21.84 17.74
#